data_AF-A0A2V5NI97-F1
#
_entry.id   AF-A0A2V5NI97-F1
#
_cell.length_a   1.000
_cell.length_b   1.000
_cell.length_c   1.000
_cell.angle_alpha   90.00
_cell.angle_beta   90.00
_cell.angle_gamma   90.00
#
_symmetry.space_group_name_H-M   'P 1'
#
loop_
_entity.id
_entity.type
_entity.pdbx_description
1 polymer ?
#
loop_
_entity_poly.entity_id
_entity_poly.type
_entity_poly.pdbx_seq_one_letter_code
_entity_poly.pdbx_strand_id
1 'polypeptide(L)'
;MKVFRSTFYALASTVAALSVAWAFGALYLDFPKAGAFPAILFVLAVLTAPILGRGKLLKLGIIFAACALVASWWLTLKPSNDRPWQSDVA
;
A
#
# COMPACT_ATOMS: atom_id res chain seq x y z
N MET A 1 -16.77 -3.80 26.29
CA MET A 1 -16.01 -4.68 25.36
C MET A 1 -16.31 -4.43 23.87
N LYS A 2 -17.59 -4.33 23.44
CA LYS A 2 -17.94 -4.12 22.01
C LYS A 2 -17.41 -2.79 21.43
N VAL A 3 -17.45 -1.70 22.20
CA VAL A 3 -16.98 -0.37 21.78
C VAL A 3 -15.47 -0.37 21.51
N PHE A 4 -14.66 -0.83 22.47
CA PHE A 4 -13.20 -1.00 22.29
C PHE A 4 -12.83 -1.79 21.03
N ARG A 5 -13.54 -2.90 20.80
CA ARG A 5 -13.32 -3.72 19.61
C ARG A 5 -13.67 -2.96 18.32
N SER A 6 -14.74 -2.16 18.33
CA SER A 6 -15.13 -1.32 17.19
C SER A 6 -14.10 -0.22 16.92
N THR A 7 -13.65 0.48 17.96
CA THR A 7 -12.62 1.52 17.85
C THR A 7 -11.30 0.95 17.33
N PHE A 8 -10.89 -0.22 17.82
CA PHE A 8 -9.72 -0.92 17.33
C PHE A 8 -9.82 -1.22 15.82
N TYR A 9 -10.95 -1.77 15.37
CA TYR A 9 -11.12 -2.06 13.95
C TYR A 9 -11.16 -0.81 13.08
N ALA A 10 -11.79 0.28 13.55
CA ALA A 10 -11.80 1.55 12.85
C ALA A 10 -10.37 2.10 12.68
N LEU A 11 -9.61 2.16 13.78
CA LEU A 11 -8.22 2.62 13.75
C LEU A 11 -7.37 1.74 12.83
N ALA A 12 -7.45 0.41 12.97
CA ALA A 12 -6.73 -0.53 12.14
C ALA A 12 -7.08 -0.38 10.65
N SER A 13 -8.34 -0.12 10.32
CA SER A 13 -8.77 0.13 8.94
C SER A 13 -8.23 1.45 8.38
N THR A 14 -8.16 2.51 9.19
CA THR A 14 -7.56 3.79 8.78
C THR A 14 -6.07 3.61 8.50
N VAL A 15 -5.34 2.95 9.39
CA VAL A 15 -3.91 2.68 9.19
C VAL A 15 -3.72 1.82 7.94
N ALA A 16 -4.54 0.79 7.74
CA ALA A 16 -4.48 -0.03 6.52
C ALA A 16 -4.72 0.80 5.25
N ALA A 17 -5.69 1.70 5.25
CA ALA A 17 -5.96 2.59 4.11
C ALA A 17 -4.77 3.52 3.81
N LEU A 18 -4.16 4.10 4.84
CA LEU A 18 -2.95 4.93 4.69
C LEU A 18 -1.77 4.11 4.16
N SER A 19 -1.56 2.90 4.66
CA SER A 19 -0.51 2.00 4.16
C SER A 19 -0.72 1.62 2.69
N VAL A 20 -1.96 1.36 2.27
CA VAL A 20 -2.29 1.06 0.87
C VAL A 20 -2.05 2.28 -0.02
N ALA A 21 -2.45 3.47 0.42
CA ALA A 21 -2.20 4.71 -0.32
C ALA A 21 -0.71 4.98 -0.50
N TRP A 22 0.09 4.77 0.56
CA TRP A 22 1.54 4.87 0.50
C TRP A 22 2.16 3.84 -0.45
N ALA A 23 1.77 2.56 -0.34
CA ALA A 23 2.28 1.50 -1.21
C ALA A 23 1.94 1.73 -2.69
N PHE A 24 0.72 2.23 -2.98
CA PHE A 24 0.35 2.67 -4.32
C PHE A 24 1.28 3.77 -4.84
N GLY A 25 1.54 4.80 -4.02
CA GLY A 25 2.44 5.90 -4.37
C GLY A 25 3.86 5.43 -4.66
N ALA A 26 4.42 4.57 -3.81
CA ALA A 26 5.72 3.95 -4.02
C ALA A 26 5.77 3.19 -5.36
N LEU A 27 4.82 2.29 -5.60
CA LEU A 27 4.77 1.53 -6.86
C LEU A 27 4.56 2.41 -8.09
N TYR A 28 3.80 3.49 -7.99
CA TYR A 28 3.53 4.40 -9.10
C TYR A 28 4.76 5.26 -9.44
N LEU A 29 5.47 5.75 -8.43
CA LEU A 29 6.58 6.67 -8.62
C LEU A 29 7.89 5.95 -8.95
N ASP A 30 8.12 4.78 -8.36
CA ASP A 30 9.38 4.03 -8.47
C ASP A 30 9.44 3.09 -9.69
N PHE A 31 8.34 2.91 -10.45
CA PHE A 31 8.31 2.13 -11.69
C PHE A 31 8.03 2.99 -12.95
N PRO A 32 8.92 3.93 -13.34
CA PRO A 32 8.67 4.84 -14.46
C PRO A 32 8.48 4.13 -15.81
N LYS A 33 9.11 2.97 -16.02
CA LYS A 33 8.99 2.18 -17.26
C LYS A 33 7.69 1.39 -17.36
N ALA A 34 7.09 1.01 -16.23
CA ALA A 34 5.86 0.24 -16.19
C ALA A 34 4.61 1.13 -15.97
N GLY A 35 4.80 2.42 -15.69
CA GLY A 35 3.72 3.38 -15.46
C GLY A 35 2.83 2.98 -14.28
N ALA A 36 1.52 3.15 -14.43
CA ALA A 36 0.55 2.84 -13.37
C ALA A 36 0.30 1.33 -13.18
N PHE A 37 0.80 0.47 -14.06
CA PHE A 37 0.48 -0.95 -14.08
C PHE A 37 0.74 -1.68 -12.74
N PRO A 38 1.94 -1.61 -12.13
CA PRO A 38 2.20 -2.30 -10.86
C PRO A 38 1.32 -1.77 -9.72
N ALA A 39 1.05 -0.47 -9.69
CA ALA A 39 0.22 0.16 -8.67
C ALA A 39 -1.26 -0.27 -8.80
N ILE A 40 -1.80 -0.35 -10.02
CA ILE A 40 -3.15 -0.87 -10.29
C ILE A 40 -3.24 -2.35 -9.90
N LEU A 41 -2.25 -3.16 -10.30
CA LEU A 41 -2.22 -4.59 -9.98
C LEU A 41 -2.19 -4.81 -8.46
N PHE A 42 -1.43 -4.01 -7.73
CA PHE A 42 -1.39 -4.04 -6.27
C PHE A 42 -2.76 -3.72 -5.66
N VAL A 43 -3.43 -2.64 -6.10
CA VAL A 43 -4.77 -2.29 -5.60
C VAL A 43 -5.77 -3.41 -5.88
N LEU A 44 -5.75 -4.00 -7.08
CA LEU A 44 -6.61 -5.14 -7.42
C LEU A 44 -6.34 -6.34 -6.50
N ALA A 45 -5.07 -6.65 -6.22
CA ALA A 45 -4.71 -7.71 -5.28
C ALA A 45 -5.20 -7.42 -3.86
N VAL A 46 -5.02 -6.19 -3.36
CA VAL A 46 -5.49 -5.76 -2.03
C VAL A 46 -7.02 -5.82 -1.92
N LEU A 47 -7.76 -5.51 -2.99
CA LEU A 47 -9.22 -5.58 -3.00
C LEU A 47 -9.74 -7.02 -3.06
N THR A 48 -9.07 -7.89 -3.81
CA THR A 48 -9.54 -9.26 -4.09
C THR A 48 -9.07 -10.29 -3.07
N ALA A 49 -7.82 -10.21 -2.57
CA ALA A 49 -7.27 -11.18 -1.63
C ALA A 49 -8.09 -11.35 -0.32
N PRO A 50 -8.66 -10.27 0.28
CA PRO A 50 -9.51 -10.39 1.46
C PRO A 50 -10.85 -11.11 1.22
N ILE A 51 -11.26 -11.32 -0.03
CA ILE A 51 -12.50 -12.04 -0.37
C ILE A 51 -12.36 -13.54 -0.04
N LEU A 52 -11.13 -14.07 -0.14
CA LEU A 52 -10.83 -15.50 0.08
C LEU A 52 -10.83 -15.89 1.57
N GLY A 53 -10.62 -14.93 2.48
CA GLY A 53 -10.50 -15.17 3.92
C GLY A 53 -11.79 -14.97 4.72
N ARG A 54 -12.08 -15.87 5.66
CA ARG A 54 -13.16 -15.70 6.66
C ARG A 54 -12.62 -15.02 7.92
N GLY A 55 -13.02 -13.78 8.17
CA GLY A 55 -12.75 -13.05 9.43
C GLY A 55 -12.09 -11.67 9.24
N LYS A 56 -12.56 -10.67 9.99
CA LYS A 56 -12.09 -9.26 9.86
C LYS A 56 -10.59 -9.10 10.11
N LEU A 57 -10.04 -9.85 11.07
CA LEU A 57 -8.60 -9.80 11.39
C LEU A 57 -7.73 -10.38 10.28
N LEU A 58 -8.14 -11.51 9.69
CA LEU A 58 -7.41 -12.12 8.58
C LEU A 58 -7.37 -11.19 7.37
N LYS A 59 -8.50 -10.54 7.07
CA LYS A 59 -8.59 -9.53 6.00
C LYS A 59 -7.62 -8.38 6.21
N LEU A 60 -7.60 -7.80 7.42
CA LEU A 60 -6.64 -6.76 7.76
C LEU A 60 -5.19 -7.26 7.69
N GLY A 61 -4.92 -8.48 8.19
CA GLY A 61 -3.60 -9.09 8.15
C GLY A 61 -3.07 -9.28 6.72
N ILE A 62 -3.92 -9.70 5.77
CA ILE A 62 -3.55 -9.81 4.35
C ILE A 62 -3.16 -8.44 3.78
N ILE A 63 -3.94 -7.39 4.07
CA ILE A 63 -3.66 -6.02 3.59
C ILE A 63 -2.33 -5.54 4.16
N PHE A 64 -2.12 -5.69 5.47
CA PHE A 64 -0.86 -5.30 6.11
C PHE A 64 0.34 -6.09 5.59
N ALA A 65 0.17 -7.40 5.35
CA ALA A 65 1.23 -8.22 4.77
C ALA A 65 1.59 -7.76 3.36
N ALA A 66 0.61 -7.44 2.52
CA ALA A 66 0.86 -6.91 1.17
C ALA A 66 1.61 -5.56 1.22
N CYS A 67 1.19 -4.64 2.09
CA CYS A 67 1.90 -3.36 2.29
C CYS A 67 3.31 -3.56 2.86
N ALA A 68 3.49 -4.51 3.78
CA ALA A 68 4.79 -4.83 4.36
C ALA A 68 5.75 -5.40 3.30
N LEU A 69 5.26 -6.23 2.37
CA LEU A 69 6.07 -6.71 1.23
C LEU A 69 6.54 -5.55 0.36
N VAL A 70 5.65 -4.61 0.03
CA VAL A 70 6.04 -3.39 -0.72
C VAL A 70 7.05 -2.58 0.07
N ALA A 71 6.86 -2.40 1.38
CA ALA A 71 7.80 -1.67 2.22
C ALA A 71 9.17 -2.36 2.31
N SER A 72 9.21 -3.69 2.49
CA SER A 72 10.45 -4.46 2.50
C SER A 72 11.20 -4.33 1.19
N TRP A 73 10.50 -4.41 0.04
CA TRP A 73 11.10 -4.13 -1.25
C TRP A 73 11.59 -2.68 -1.37
N TRP A 74 10.77 -1.71 -0.98
CA TRP A 74 11.09 -0.28 -1.10
C TRP A 74 12.34 0.10 -0.30
N LEU A 75 12.53 -0.50 0.88
CA LEU A 75 13.74 -0.31 1.70
C LEU A 75 15.02 -0.88 1.06
N THR A 76 14.91 -1.75 0.05
CA THR A 76 16.07 -2.23 -0.72
C THR A 76 16.48 -1.29 -1.85
N LEU A 77 15.63 -0.32 -2.20
CA LEU A 77 15.93 0.64 -3.26
C LEU A 77 17.09 1.53 -2.83
N LYS A 78 18.07 1.67 -3.72
CA LYS A 78 19.17 2.61 -3.52
C LYS A 78 18.61 4.03 -3.65
N PRO A 79 18.85 4.93 -2.69
CA PRO A 79 18.50 6.34 -2.85
C PRO A 79 19.18 6.90 -4.09
N SER A 80 18.40 7.41 -5.03
CA SER A 80 18.88 8.10 -6.23
C SER A 80 18.20 9.46 -6.33
N ASN A 81 18.98 10.51 -6.52
CA ASN A 81 18.47 11.88 -6.68
C ASN A 81 18.48 12.33 -8.15
N ASP A 82 18.46 11.36 -9.06
CA ASP A 82 18.63 11.58 -10.51
C ASP A 82 17.34 12.06 -11.18
N ARG A 83 16.24 12.13 -10.44
CA ARG A 83 14.94 12.57 -10.96
C ARG A 83 14.88 14.10 -10.93
N PRO A 84 14.56 14.77 -12.05
CA PRO A 84 14.31 16.21 -12.03
C PRO A 84 13.11 16.50 -11.13
N TRP A 85 13.36 17.17 -10.01
CA TRP A 85 12.33 17.56 -9.05
C TRP A 85 11.62 18.85 -9.45
N GLN A 86 12.24 19.66 -10.30
CA GLN A 86 11.61 20.81 -10.95
C GLN A 86 10.95 20.37 -12.27
N SER A 87 9.69 20.79 -12.43
CA SER A 87 9.05 20.91 -13.74
C SER A 87 9.87 21.86 -14.60
N ASP A 88 9.97 21.59 -15.90
CA ASP A 88 10.67 22.48 -16.84
C ASP A 88 10.07 23.89 -16.76
N VAL A 89 10.85 24.85 -16.25
CA VAL A 89 10.44 26.26 -16.09
C VAL A 89 10.90 27.06 -17.30
N ALA A 90 10.20 26.89 -18.43
CA ALA A 90 10.39 27.71 -19.62
C ALA A 90 9.44 28.92 -19.63
#